data_AF-A0A2K8KGI7-F1
#
_entry.id   AF-A0A2K8KGI7-F1
#
_cell.length_a   1.000
_cell.length_b   1.000
_cell.length_c   1.000
_cell.angle_alpha   90.00
_cell.angle_beta   90.00
_cell.angle_gamma   90.00
#
_symmetry.space_group_name_H-M   'P 1'
#
loop_
_entity.id
_entity.type
_entity.pdbx_description
1 polymer ?
#
loop_
_entity_poly.entity_id
_entity_poly.type
_entity_poly.pdbx_seq_one_letter_code
_entity_poly.pdbx_strand_id
1 'polypeptide(L)'
;MKLNNFNSYERLISILDNKFLNEKNYINEYFEKKNENLFNKVFFLSSMREKEIEAIEKKILSLNLKISKIKEEYDFQLEDLVIDKKQYDYLINNELPVKAKKFQEAIKKLEIKKTRKITKWDNLINKKRVSEKEKIKKINSLSEKTQQKNLLKFEKLKLSLNKKQNEIGVLDENEYNKFLDKLNKSKYSRKIVELNQNRQEQQIGPVSYEKQLIQNEISQNQLVESINKNYKPKAFVKENRKLSQGFVTSFSNKKRIIHQVGFGLDQAKLIIIIMLIAIVVGILQPVFFSTRNWKLIFLQNADLACLAIGVTIIILTGGIDLSIGSTLAFASALVAKMIVDGYELSLVIIALVAFCALGGLISGVLVSLLKLQPFIVTLVMMLVWRGATYVLLNNKVVPVQNDALAKIASLEILSIPLPIILVFALVLVTFVLLKFTVYGRAVYAVGANYKASELSGIKAKFILASVYVTASLCFALGSLLYISQNRVATPTTGNAWELDAIACVVLGGTALSGGKGGVLQTLIGWFVMSVLKNALVIVGLDTNVQSIVKGLVILIAIISQSNYGLIRYLNKKFKNVQCKILTW
;
A
#
# COMPACT_ATOMS: atom_id res chain seq x y z
N MET A 1 17.67 39.29 32.27
CA MET A 1 17.17 38.05 31.65
C MET A 1 18.32 37.04 31.53
N LYS A 2 18.30 35.91 32.26
CA LYS A 2 19.25 34.81 31.98
C LYS A 2 18.87 34.17 30.64
N LEU A 3 19.76 34.25 29.66
CA LEU A 3 19.51 33.72 28.33
C LEU A 3 19.81 32.22 28.30
N ASN A 4 18.76 31.38 28.38
CA ASN A 4 18.87 29.90 28.38
C ASN A 4 19.66 29.32 27.18
N ASN A 5 19.88 30.09 26.12
CA ASN A 5 20.61 29.64 24.94
C ASN A 5 22.13 29.52 25.12
N PHE A 6 22.71 30.23 26.10
CA PHE A 6 24.16 30.23 26.40
C PHE A 6 24.54 29.20 27.48
N ASN A 7 23.69 28.20 27.72
CA ASN A 7 24.04 27.01 28.47
C ASN A 7 24.12 25.80 27.53
N SER A 8 25.16 25.79 26.68
CA SER A 8 25.35 24.77 25.65
C SER A 8 25.51 23.39 26.26
N TYR A 9 26.18 23.28 27.40
CA TYR A 9 26.42 22.00 28.08
C TYR A 9 25.12 21.32 28.50
N GLU A 10 24.24 22.00 29.24
CA GLU A 10 22.96 21.41 29.68
C GLU A 10 22.08 21.01 28.48
N ARG A 11 22.05 21.83 27.43
CA ARG A 11 21.31 21.52 26.20
C ARG A 11 21.86 20.26 25.51
N LEU A 12 23.18 20.10 25.45
CA LEU A 12 23.82 18.92 24.85
C LEU A 12 23.53 17.66 25.67
N ILE A 13 23.56 17.75 27.00
CA ILE A 13 23.18 16.64 27.90
C ILE A 13 21.71 16.27 27.70
N SER A 14 20.79 17.23 27.68
CA SER A 14 19.37 16.99 27.44
C SER A 14 19.11 16.33 26.07
N ILE A 15 19.80 16.77 25.02
CA ILE A 15 19.71 16.14 23.68
C ILE A 15 20.23 14.70 23.73
N LEU A 16 21.33 14.46 24.43
CA LEU A 16 21.93 13.14 24.56
C LEU A 16 21.00 12.18 25.31
N ASP A 17 20.45 12.62 26.45
CA ASP A 17 19.50 11.85 27.27
C ASP A 17 18.22 11.51 26.47
N ASN A 18 17.66 12.49 25.75
CA ASN A 18 16.50 12.28 24.87
C ASN A 18 16.79 11.28 23.75
N LYS A 19 17.97 11.38 23.10
CA LYS A 19 18.36 10.42 22.05
C LYS A 19 18.51 9.00 22.61
N PHE A 20 19.07 8.87 23.80
CA PHE A 20 19.20 7.58 24.47
C PHE A 20 17.84 6.97 24.82
N LEU A 21 16.93 7.76 25.38
CA LEU A 21 15.58 7.29 25.72
C LEU A 21 14.83 6.83 24.47
N ASN A 22 14.88 7.61 23.39
CA ASN A 22 14.28 7.25 22.11
C ASN A 22 14.87 5.95 21.54
N GLU A 23 16.19 5.76 21.62
CA GLU A 23 16.83 4.54 21.13
C GLU A 23 16.48 3.33 22.00
N LYS A 24 16.41 3.50 23.33
CA LYS A 24 15.96 2.46 24.27
C LYS A 24 14.51 2.04 23.97
N ASN A 25 13.61 2.99 23.81
CA ASN A 25 12.21 2.74 23.47
C ASN A 25 12.08 1.99 22.14
N TYR A 26 12.83 2.41 21.11
CA TYR A 26 12.84 1.73 19.81
C TYR A 26 13.36 0.29 19.90
N ILE A 27 14.41 0.04 20.69
CA ILE A 27 14.95 -1.32 20.91
C ILE A 27 13.88 -2.19 21.56
N ASN A 28 13.20 -1.69 22.59
CA ASN A 28 12.12 -2.40 23.28
C ASN A 28 10.99 -2.77 22.34
N GLU A 29 10.42 -1.77 21.66
CA GLU A 29 9.30 -1.95 20.73
C GLU A 29 9.65 -2.96 19.62
N TYR A 30 10.88 -2.89 19.08
CA TYR A 30 11.35 -3.81 18.05
C TYR A 30 11.40 -5.28 18.53
N PHE A 31 11.88 -5.52 19.75
CA PHE A 31 11.98 -6.89 20.30
C PHE A 31 10.64 -7.41 20.84
N GLU A 32 9.81 -6.54 21.42
CA GLU A 32 8.44 -6.85 21.82
C GLU A 32 7.61 -7.31 20.63
N LYS A 33 7.64 -6.56 19.52
CA LYS A 33 6.95 -6.95 18.28
C LYS A 33 7.42 -8.30 17.75
N LYS A 34 8.69 -8.66 17.93
CA LYS A 34 9.18 -10.00 17.57
C LYS A 34 8.60 -11.08 18.48
N ASN A 35 8.55 -10.84 19.78
CA ASN A 35 7.96 -11.76 20.74
C ASN A 35 6.47 -11.95 20.47
N GLU A 36 5.73 -10.86 20.27
CA GLU A 36 4.30 -10.85 19.92
C GLU A 36 4.03 -11.71 18.67
N ASN A 37 4.86 -11.58 17.63
CA ASN A 37 4.77 -12.42 16.43
C ASN A 37 4.96 -13.93 16.70
N LEU A 38 5.69 -14.31 17.76
CA LEU A 38 5.82 -15.71 18.17
C LEU A 38 4.59 -16.17 18.96
N PHE A 39 4.05 -15.32 19.83
CA PHE A 39 2.78 -15.57 20.53
C PHE A 39 1.62 -15.71 19.54
N ASN A 40 1.52 -14.83 18.55
CA ASN A 40 0.48 -14.83 17.53
C ASN A 40 0.46 -16.14 16.72
N LYS A 41 1.59 -16.84 16.56
CA LYS A 41 1.61 -18.17 15.92
C LYS A 41 0.95 -19.24 16.78
N VAL A 42 1.17 -19.19 18.10
CA VAL A 42 0.53 -20.12 19.04
C VAL A 42 -0.96 -19.81 19.10
N PHE A 43 -1.32 -18.53 19.21
CA PHE A 43 -2.71 -18.07 19.18
C PHE A 43 -3.43 -18.46 17.88
N PHE A 44 -2.77 -18.33 16.72
CA PHE A 44 -3.34 -18.75 15.44
C PHE A 44 -3.66 -20.26 15.42
N LEU A 45 -2.78 -21.12 15.94
CA LEU A 45 -3.05 -22.55 16.05
C LEU A 45 -4.21 -22.84 17.01
N SER A 46 -4.28 -22.13 18.13
CA SER A 46 -5.42 -22.20 19.05
C SER A 46 -6.72 -21.77 18.37
N SER A 47 -6.72 -20.69 17.59
CA SER A 47 -7.90 -20.24 16.85
C SER A 47 -8.34 -21.26 15.78
N MET A 48 -7.39 -21.91 15.09
CA MET A 48 -7.70 -22.98 14.14
C MET A 48 -8.29 -24.21 14.82
N ARG A 49 -7.79 -24.57 16.01
CA ARG A 49 -8.38 -25.61 16.85
C ARG A 49 -9.85 -25.28 17.18
N GLU A 50 -10.13 -24.07 17.67
CA GLU A 50 -11.49 -23.65 18.01
C GLU A 50 -12.43 -23.72 16.81
N LYS A 51 -12.00 -23.23 15.64
CA LYS A 51 -12.82 -23.30 14.41
C LYS A 51 -13.15 -24.74 13.99
N GLU A 52 -12.21 -25.67 14.10
CA GLU A 52 -12.47 -27.08 13.79
C GLU A 52 -13.43 -27.72 14.80
N ILE A 53 -13.33 -27.37 16.08
CA ILE A 53 -14.22 -27.86 17.13
C ILE A 53 -15.63 -27.32 16.91
N GLU A 54 -15.77 -26.02 16.70
CA GLU A 54 -17.05 -25.34 16.46
C GLU A 54 -17.77 -25.93 15.22
N ALA A 55 -17.04 -26.28 14.16
CA ALA A 55 -17.60 -26.93 12.99
C ALA A 55 -18.16 -28.33 13.29
N ILE A 56 -17.58 -29.06 14.24
CA ILE A 56 -18.10 -30.35 14.71
C ILE A 56 -19.30 -30.14 15.63
N GLU A 57 -19.25 -29.16 16.53
CA GLU A 57 -20.36 -28.81 17.43
C GLU A 57 -21.60 -28.36 16.68
N LYS A 58 -21.46 -27.55 15.62
CA LYS A 58 -22.57 -27.17 14.74
C LYS A 58 -23.22 -28.38 14.08
N LYS A 59 -22.44 -29.41 13.71
CA LYS A 59 -22.97 -30.66 13.17
C LYS A 59 -23.74 -31.43 14.23
N ILE A 60 -23.20 -31.55 15.44
CA ILE A 60 -23.89 -32.19 16.56
C ILE A 60 -25.21 -31.46 16.86
N LEU A 61 -25.18 -30.13 16.96
CA LEU A 61 -26.38 -29.30 17.16
C LEU A 61 -27.41 -29.51 16.06
N SER A 62 -26.98 -29.54 14.78
CA SER A 62 -27.89 -29.78 13.65
C SER A 62 -28.56 -31.15 13.70
N LEU A 63 -27.88 -32.17 14.22
CA LEU A 63 -28.45 -33.51 14.39
C LEU A 63 -29.46 -33.54 15.55
N ASN A 64 -29.14 -32.87 16.66
CA ASN A 64 -30.08 -32.71 17.78
C ASN A 64 -31.35 -31.96 17.36
N LEU A 65 -31.22 -30.89 16.57
CA LEU A 65 -32.36 -30.13 16.04
C LEU A 65 -33.22 -30.95 15.07
N LYS A 66 -32.64 -31.91 14.35
CA LYS A 66 -33.45 -32.82 13.50
C LYS A 66 -34.34 -33.73 14.33
N ILE A 67 -33.85 -34.19 15.49
CA ILE A 67 -34.65 -35.01 16.41
C ILE A 67 -35.81 -34.19 16.98
N SER A 68 -35.56 -32.94 17.41
CA SER A 68 -36.62 -32.07 17.92
C SER A 68 -37.64 -31.72 16.85
N LYS A 69 -37.21 -31.41 15.62
CA LYS A 69 -38.12 -31.11 14.50
C LYS A 69 -39.05 -32.25 14.14
N ILE A 70 -38.55 -33.49 14.13
CA ILE A 70 -39.41 -34.66 13.85
C ILE A 70 -40.50 -34.78 14.93
N LYS A 71 -40.14 -34.51 16.20
CA LYS A 71 -41.12 -34.49 17.28
C LYS A 71 -42.14 -33.34 17.12
N GLU A 72 -41.67 -32.13 16.84
CA GLU A 72 -42.54 -30.96 16.59
C GLU A 72 -43.48 -31.18 15.40
N GLU A 73 -43.03 -31.88 14.35
CA GLU A 73 -43.86 -32.25 13.20
C GLU A 73 -44.97 -33.23 13.59
N TYR A 74 -44.67 -34.20 14.46
CA TYR A 74 -45.69 -35.10 15.03
C TYR A 74 -46.66 -34.36 15.95
N ASP A 75 -46.16 -33.45 16.79
CA ASP A 75 -46.98 -32.61 17.67
C ASP A 75 -47.94 -31.74 16.83
N PHE A 76 -47.46 -31.11 15.76
CA PHE A 76 -48.27 -30.31 14.84
C PHE A 76 -49.32 -31.13 14.09
N GLN A 77 -48.97 -32.33 13.60
CA GLN A 77 -49.93 -33.22 12.92
C GLN A 77 -51.07 -33.66 13.85
N LEU A 78 -50.80 -33.80 15.15
CA LEU A 78 -51.83 -34.09 16.16
C LEU A 78 -52.71 -32.87 16.43
N GLU A 79 -52.13 -31.67 16.54
CA GLU A 79 -52.86 -30.42 16.78
C GLU A 79 -53.77 -30.04 15.60
N ASP A 80 -53.32 -30.27 14.36
CA ASP A 80 -54.08 -30.00 13.12
C ASP A 80 -55.02 -31.16 12.74
N LEU A 81 -55.20 -32.15 13.64
CA LEU A 81 -56.10 -33.31 13.48
C LEU A 81 -55.81 -34.18 12.24
N VAL A 82 -54.59 -34.10 11.68
CA VAL A 82 -54.16 -34.91 10.53
C VAL A 82 -53.96 -36.37 10.92
N ILE A 83 -53.53 -36.62 12.16
CA ILE A 83 -53.36 -37.97 12.74
C ILE A 83 -54.17 -38.11 14.03
N ASP A 84 -54.63 -39.33 14.33
CA ASP A 84 -55.32 -39.61 15.59
C ASP A 84 -54.35 -39.87 16.76
N LYS A 85 -54.88 -39.86 18.00
CA LYS A 85 -54.06 -40.06 19.20
C LYS A 85 -53.36 -41.43 19.24
N LYS A 86 -53.96 -42.48 18.69
CA LYS A 86 -53.36 -43.83 18.64
C LYS A 86 -52.18 -43.87 17.66
N GLN A 87 -52.30 -43.20 16.52
CA GLN A 87 -51.25 -43.07 15.52
C GLN A 87 -50.10 -42.21 16.06
N TYR A 88 -50.39 -41.11 16.75
CA TYR A 88 -49.38 -40.30 17.43
C TYR A 88 -48.60 -41.12 18.48
N ASP A 89 -49.31 -41.85 19.35
CA ASP A 89 -48.67 -42.70 20.37
C ASP A 89 -47.79 -43.79 19.74
N TYR A 90 -48.17 -44.32 18.57
CA TYR A 90 -47.33 -45.25 17.81
C TYR A 90 -46.07 -44.57 17.26
N LEU A 91 -46.19 -43.38 16.66
CA LEU A 91 -45.06 -42.64 16.09
C LEU A 91 -44.04 -42.21 17.16
N ILE A 92 -44.51 -41.76 18.33
CA ILE A 92 -43.66 -41.34 19.44
C ILE A 92 -42.96 -42.52 20.11
N ASN A 93 -43.67 -43.64 20.34
CA ASN A 93 -43.11 -44.76 21.10
C ASN A 93 -42.33 -45.76 20.25
N ASN A 94 -42.59 -45.85 18.94
CA ASN A 94 -41.95 -46.83 18.06
C ASN A 94 -41.06 -46.20 16.98
N GLU A 95 -41.55 -45.21 16.21
CA GLU A 95 -40.77 -44.66 15.09
C GLU A 95 -39.71 -43.64 15.50
N LEU A 96 -40.07 -42.68 16.37
CA LEU A 96 -39.17 -41.62 16.82
C LEU A 96 -37.90 -42.17 17.47
N PRO A 97 -37.94 -43.20 18.36
CA PRO A 97 -36.74 -43.78 18.96
C PRO A 97 -35.83 -44.45 17.93
N VAL A 98 -36.39 -45.11 16.91
CA VAL A 98 -35.61 -45.76 15.84
C VAL A 98 -34.90 -44.70 14.99
N LYS A 99 -35.59 -43.63 14.59
CA LYS A 99 -34.99 -42.51 13.85
C LYS A 99 -33.96 -41.76 14.72
N ALA A 100 -34.25 -41.54 16.00
CA ALA A 100 -33.35 -40.90 16.95
C ALA A 100 -32.07 -41.71 17.19
N LYS A 101 -32.14 -43.04 17.28
CA LYS A 101 -30.97 -43.92 17.47
C LYS A 101 -29.93 -43.74 16.37
N LYS A 102 -30.35 -43.64 15.10
CA LYS A 102 -29.45 -43.37 13.96
C LYS A 102 -28.73 -42.03 14.09
N PHE A 103 -29.42 -40.99 14.56
CA PHE A 103 -28.82 -39.67 14.80
C PHE A 103 -27.90 -39.67 16.02
N GLN A 104 -28.27 -40.35 17.10
CA GLN A 104 -27.45 -40.50 18.31
C GLN A 104 -26.14 -41.25 18.03
N GLU A 105 -26.16 -42.30 17.21
CA GLU A 105 -24.93 -42.98 16.76
C GLU A 105 -24.01 -42.07 15.95
N ALA A 106 -24.59 -41.22 15.09
CA ALA A 106 -23.83 -40.22 14.33
C ALA A 106 -23.22 -39.14 15.25
N ILE A 107 -23.96 -38.70 16.27
CA ILE A 107 -23.48 -37.77 17.29
C ILE A 107 -22.31 -38.39 18.06
N LYS A 108 -22.43 -39.64 18.53
CA LYS A 108 -21.35 -40.36 19.23
C LYS A 108 -20.07 -40.46 18.39
N LYS A 109 -20.19 -40.72 17.09
CA LYS A 109 -19.04 -40.71 16.15
C LYS A 109 -18.41 -39.32 16.03
N LEU A 110 -19.22 -38.25 16.02
CA LEU A 110 -18.74 -36.87 15.97
C LEU A 110 -18.06 -36.44 17.28
N GLU A 111 -18.56 -36.86 18.43
CA GLU A 111 -17.95 -36.61 19.74
C GLU A 111 -16.58 -37.28 19.85
N ILE A 112 -16.46 -38.55 19.47
CA ILE A 112 -15.16 -39.25 19.40
C ILE A 112 -14.20 -38.51 18.47
N LYS A 113 -14.69 -38.04 17.31
CA LYS A 113 -13.89 -37.26 16.36
C LYS A 113 -13.45 -35.92 16.95
N LYS A 114 -14.32 -35.23 17.69
CA LYS A 114 -14.02 -33.98 18.41
C LYS A 114 -12.90 -34.21 19.42
N THR A 115 -13.01 -35.22 20.28
CA THR A 115 -11.97 -35.54 21.28
C THR A 115 -10.63 -35.84 20.63
N ARG A 116 -10.60 -36.68 19.58
CA ARG A 116 -9.36 -36.96 18.82
C ARG A 116 -8.73 -35.71 18.23
N LYS A 117 -9.55 -34.80 17.70
CA LYS A 117 -9.09 -33.51 17.14
C LYS A 117 -8.52 -32.60 18.23
N ILE A 118 -9.18 -32.50 19.39
CA ILE A 118 -8.70 -31.73 20.55
C ILE A 118 -7.31 -32.23 20.95
N THR A 119 -7.15 -33.53 21.23
CA THR A 119 -5.86 -34.10 21.65
C THR A 119 -4.76 -33.86 20.62
N LYS A 120 -5.05 -34.01 19.32
CA LYS A 120 -4.09 -33.76 18.26
C LYS A 120 -3.65 -32.30 18.23
N TRP A 121 -4.60 -31.36 18.31
CA TRP A 121 -4.30 -29.93 18.30
C TRP A 121 -3.56 -29.48 19.56
N ASP A 122 -3.94 -29.97 20.73
CA ASP A 122 -3.29 -29.63 21.99
C ASP A 122 -1.83 -30.09 22.01
N ASN A 123 -1.55 -31.29 21.50
CA ASN A 123 -0.17 -31.77 21.34
C ASN A 123 0.65 -30.87 20.40
N LEU A 124 0.07 -30.44 19.27
CA LEU A 124 0.72 -29.52 18.33
C LEU A 124 0.97 -28.14 18.96
N ILE A 125 -0.03 -27.58 19.63
CA ILE A 125 0.03 -26.28 20.31
C ILE A 125 1.08 -26.32 21.41
N ASN A 126 1.12 -27.38 22.23
CA ASN A 126 2.09 -27.54 23.32
C ASN A 126 3.52 -27.65 22.77
N LYS A 127 3.75 -28.49 21.75
CA LYS A 127 5.04 -28.59 21.08
C LYS A 127 5.49 -27.24 20.52
N LYS A 128 4.55 -26.49 19.91
CA LYS A 128 4.83 -25.16 19.36
C LYS A 128 5.12 -24.16 20.46
N ARG A 129 4.34 -24.14 21.54
CA ARG A 129 4.50 -23.26 22.71
C ARG A 129 5.89 -23.41 23.33
N VAL A 130 6.35 -24.65 23.54
CA VAL A 130 7.71 -24.92 24.05
C VAL A 130 8.77 -24.35 23.11
N SER A 131 8.69 -24.68 21.81
CA SER A 131 9.64 -24.20 20.81
C SER A 131 9.68 -22.67 20.69
N GLU A 132 8.53 -21.99 20.75
CA GLU A 132 8.48 -20.53 20.68
C GLU A 132 8.95 -19.89 21.99
N LYS A 133 8.69 -20.50 23.17
CA LYS A 133 9.20 -20.03 24.47
C LYS A 133 10.73 -20.01 24.51
N GLU A 134 11.41 -21.01 23.94
CA GLU A 134 12.87 -21.01 23.81
C GLU A 134 13.39 -19.87 22.92
N LYS A 135 12.69 -19.57 21.83
CA LYS A 135 13.07 -18.46 20.93
C LYS A 135 12.87 -17.12 21.61
N ILE A 136 11.80 -16.96 22.39
CA ILE A 136 11.56 -15.76 23.20
C ILE A 136 12.72 -15.56 24.19
N LYS A 137 13.17 -16.63 24.89
CA LYS A 137 14.36 -16.54 25.76
C LYS A 137 15.59 -16.03 25.01
N LYS A 138 15.85 -16.54 23.80
CA LYS A 138 16.97 -16.08 22.94
C LYS A 138 16.80 -14.64 22.46
N ILE A 139 15.57 -14.21 22.21
CA ILE A 139 15.27 -12.83 21.80
C ILE A 139 15.47 -11.87 22.96
N ASN A 140 15.00 -12.23 24.16
CA ASN A 140 15.14 -11.41 25.36
C ASN A 140 16.62 -11.24 25.74
N SER A 141 17.41 -12.32 25.71
CA SER A 141 18.86 -12.21 25.98
C SER A 141 19.59 -11.36 24.92
N LEU A 142 19.14 -11.38 23.66
CA LEU A 142 19.67 -10.50 22.62
C LEU A 142 19.24 -9.03 22.83
N SER A 143 18.01 -8.81 23.32
CA SER A 143 17.51 -7.48 23.69
C SER A 143 18.36 -6.86 24.80
N GLU A 144 18.57 -7.60 25.88
CA GLU A 144 19.43 -7.20 27.02
C GLU A 144 20.84 -6.85 26.56
N LYS A 145 21.49 -7.74 25.78
CA LYS A 145 22.83 -7.46 25.22
C LYS A 145 22.86 -6.20 24.34
N THR A 146 21.79 -5.94 23.60
CA THR A 146 21.70 -4.76 22.72
C THR A 146 21.51 -3.48 23.54
N GLN A 147 20.65 -3.52 24.56
CA GLN A 147 20.45 -2.41 25.50
C GLN A 147 21.74 -2.09 26.26
N GLN A 148 22.45 -3.10 26.77
CA GLN A 148 23.71 -2.92 27.50
C GLN A 148 24.79 -2.27 26.61
N LYS A 149 24.92 -2.72 25.36
CA LYS A 149 25.83 -2.07 24.40
C LYS A 149 25.45 -0.62 24.13
N ASN A 150 24.15 -0.32 24.05
CA ASN A 150 23.69 1.04 23.84
C ASN A 150 23.96 1.94 25.06
N LEU A 151 23.74 1.41 26.28
CA LEU A 151 24.05 2.10 27.53
C LEU A 151 25.55 2.43 27.63
N LEU A 152 26.43 1.45 27.39
CA LEU A 152 27.89 1.67 27.39
C LEU A 152 28.32 2.74 26.38
N LYS A 153 27.70 2.77 25.20
CA LYS A 153 27.99 3.78 24.18
C LYS A 153 27.55 5.18 24.63
N PHE A 154 26.37 5.27 25.24
CA PHE A 154 25.84 6.50 25.80
C PHE A 154 26.69 7.04 26.95
N GLU A 155 27.09 6.18 27.90
CA GLU A 155 27.97 6.56 29.01
C GLU A 155 29.31 7.10 28.52
N LYS A 156 29.91 6.48 27.49
CA LYS A 156 31.13 6.99 26.84
C LYS A 156 30.95 8.39 26.26
N LEU A 157 29.82 8.64 25.59
CA LEU A 157 29.50 9.96 25.03
C LEU A 157 29.27 10.99 26.15
N LYS A 158 28.56 10.61 27.22
CA LYS A 158 28.31 11.46 28.39
C LYS A 158 29.62 11.84 29.09
N LEU A 159 30.50 10.88 29.34
CA LEU A 159 31.84 11.12 29.90
C LEU A 159 32.66 12.06 29.02
N SER A 160 32.61 11.90 27.70
CA SER A 160 33.35 12.78 26.78
C SER A 160 32.83 14.23 26.79
N LEU A 161 31.53 14.43 27.01
CA LEU A 161 30.92 15.75 27.19
C LEU A 161 31.28 16.36 28.53
N ASN A 162 31.19 15.59 29.62
CA ASN A 162 31.51 16.05 30.98
C ASN A 162 32.96 16.55 31.06
N LYS A 163 33.91 15.87 30.42
CA LYS A 163 35.32 16.31 30.34
C LYS A 163 35.49 17.69 29.68
N LYS A 164 34.55 18.12 28.85
CA LYS A 164 34.56 19.41 28.14
C LYS A 164 33.66 20.46 28.75
N GLN A 165 33.01 20.18 29.88
CA GLN A 165 32.06 21.09 30.51
C GLN A 165 32.67 22.49 30.71
N ASN A 166 33.88 22.56 31.27
CA ASN A 166 34.58 23.82 31.52
C ASN A 166 34.96 24.55 30.23
N GLU A 167 35.46 23.82 29.22
CA GLU A 167 35.80 24.40 27.89
C GLU A 167 34.56 25.00 27.22
N ILE A 168 33.43 24.29 27.26
CA ILE A 168 32.15 24.76 26.70
C ILE A 168 31.66 25.99 27.47
N GLY A 169 31.75 25.98 28.81
CA GLY A 169 31.34 27.11 29.65
C GLY A 169 32.13 28.39 29.34
N VAL A 170 33.45 28.29 29.22
CA VAL A 170 34.30 29.44 28.87
C VAL A 170 33.97 29.97 27.46
N LEU A 171 33.68 29.11 26.50
CA LEU A 171 33.29 29.52 25.15
C LEU A 171 31.91 30.19 25.13
N ASP A 172 30.95 29.66 25.89
CA ASP A 172 29.62 30.24 26.03
C ASP A 172 29.67 31.63 26.68
N GLU A 173 30.48 31.80 27.73
CA GLU A 173 30.68 33.08 28.41
C GLU A 173 31.32 34.12 27.48
N ASN A 174 32.34 33.73 26.71
CA ASN A 174 32.96 34.60 25.71
C ASN A 174 31.98 35.03 24.60
N GLU A 175 31.13 34.12 24.13
CA GLU A 175 30.10 34.46 23.14
C GLU A 175 28.98 35.30 23.72
N TYR A 176 28.62 35.08 24.99
CA TYR A 176 27.66 35.89 25.72
C TYR A 176 28.16 37.33 25.88
N ASN A 177 29.43 37.52 26.24
CA ASN A 177 30.04 38.85 26.34
C ASN A 177 30.04 39.58 24.97
N LYS A 178 30.38 38.87 23.88
CA LYS A 178 30.26 39.43 22.52
C LYS A 178 28.83 39.79 22.14
N PHE A 179 27.84 39.03 22.61
CA PHE A 179 26.44 39.35 22.41
C PHE A 179 26.05 40.61 23.18
N LEU A 180 26.46 40.74 24.45
CA LEU A 180 26.25 41.94 25.25
C LEU A 180 26.88 43.17 24.60
N ASP A 181 28.10 43.07 24.08
CA ASP A 181 28.76 44.18 23.36
C ASP A 181 27.96 44.63 22.13
N LYS A 182 27.41 43.68 21.36
CA LYS A 182 26.55 44.01 20.20
C LYS A 182 25.24 44.65 20.65
N LEU A 183 24.64 44.17 21.73
CA LEU A 183 23.42 44.73 22.29
C LEU A 183 23.68 46.16 22.76
N ASN A 184 24.77 46.41 23.49
CA ASN A 184 25.16 47.73 23.96
C ASN A 184 25.40 48.72 22.80
N LYS A 185 25.93 48.23 21.67
CA LYS A 185 26.13 49.03 20.45
C LYS A 185 24.87 49.21 19.61
N SER A 186 23.73 48.61 19.95
CA SER A 186 22.50 48.67 19.16
C SER A 186 21.87 50.06 19.15
N LYS A 187 21.07 50.36 18.12
CA LYS A 187 20.35 51.63 17.96
C LYS A 187 19.49 51.95 19.20
N TYR A 188 18.78 50.95 19.73
CA TYR A 188 17.89 51.13 20.88
C TYR A 188 18.66 51.40 22.17
N SER A 189 19.78 50.69 22.41
CA SER A 189 20.65 50.94 23.56
C SER A 189 21.26 52.34 23.52
N ARG A 190 21.74 52.80 22.36
CA ARG A 190 22.26 54.18 22.20
C ARG A 190 21.19 55.23 22.46
N LYS A 191 19.98 55.02 21.94
CA LYS A 191 18.84 55.91 22.20
C LYS A 191 18.47 55.98 23.68
N ILE A 192 18.52 54.87 24.40
CA ILE A 192 18.27 54.86 25.86
C ILE A 192 19.34 55.68 26.59
N VAL A 193 20.62 55.53 26.22
CA VAL A 193 21.71 56.33 26.81
C VAL A 193 21.55 57.82 26.50
N GLU A 194 21.25 58.17 25.26
CA GLU A 194 20.99 59.55 24.82
C GLU A 194 19.78 60.17 25.53
N LEU A 195 18.68 59.41 25.68
CA LEU A 195 17.51 59.85 26.44
C LEU A 195 17.84 60.11 27.92
N ASN A 196 18.67 59.27 28.53
CA ASN A 196 19.11 59.45 29.91
C ASN A 196 19.96 60.72 30.07
N GLN A 197 20.86 60.99 29.12
CA GLN A 197 21.68 62.19 29.13
C GLN A 197 20.85 63.46 28.89
N ASN A 198 19.95 63.45 27.88
CA ASN A 198 19.05 64.57 27.61
C ASN A 198 18.11 64.86 28.80
N ARG A 199 17.77 63.84 29.59
CA ARG A 199 17.00 64.01 30.83
C ARG A 199 17.83 64.68 31.94
N GLN A 200 19.10 64.33 32.08
CA GLN A 200 20.03 64.95 33.03
C GLN A 200 20.30 66.42 32.68
N GLU A 201 20.43 66.73 31.39
CA GLU A 201 20.61 68.08 30.86
C GLU A 201 19.29 68.89 30.77
N GLN A 202 18.19 68.37 31.31
CA GLN A 202 16.84 68.97 31.32
C GLN A 202 16.25 69.32 29.94
N GLN A 203 16.76 68.73 28.85
CA GLN A 203 16.30 68.97 27.49
C GLN A 203 14.97 68.27 27.16
N ILE A 204 14.52 67.32 28.00
CA ILE A 204 13.27 66.55 27.82
C ILE A 204 12.46 66.50 29.13
N GLY A 205 11.15 66.76 29.02
CA GLY A 205 10.20 66.68 30.15
C GLY A 205 9.90 65.24 30.62
N PRO A 206 9.49 65.04 31.90
CA PRO A 206 9.41 63.72 32.54
C PRO A 206 8.45 62.76 31.82
N VAL A 207 7.28 63.23 31.40
CA VAL A 207 6.26 62.40 30.73
C VAL A 207 6.73 61.93 29.34
N SER A 208 7.40 62.81 28.59
CA SER A 208 7.95 62.45 27.27
C SER A 208 9.14 61.50 27.40
N TYR A 209 9.96 61.67 28.44
CA TYR A 209 11.07 60.77 28.75
C TYR A 209 10.57 59.35 29.05
N GLU A 210 9.62 59.18 29.97
CA GLU A 210 9.10 57.85 30.33
C GLU A 210 8.48 57.12 29.13
N LYS A 211 7.68 57.83 28.32
CA LYS A 211 7.04 57.23 27.13
C LYS A 211 8.08 56.73 26.12
N GLN A 212 9.12 57.53 25.86
CA GLN A 212 10.18 57.15 24.91
C GLN A 212 11.11 56.08 25.48
N LEU A 213 11.40 56.09 26.79
CA LEU A 213 12.20 55.08 27.47
C LEU A 213 11.52 53.71 27.35
N ILE A 214 10.25 53.61 27.74
CA ILE A 214 9.46 52.36 27.68
C ILE A 214 9.42 51.82 26.25
N GLN A 215 9.19 52.68 25.25
CA GLN A 215 9.14 52.24 23.85
C GLN A 215 10.47 51.66 23.35
N ASN A 216 11.60 52.29 23.72
CA ASN A 216 12.92 51.80 23.32
C ASN A 216 13.31 50.53 24.10
N GLU A 217 12.93 50.40 25.38
CA GLU A 217 13.13 49.18 26.17
C GLU A 217 12.34 47.99 25.62
N ILE A 218 11.07 48.19 25.23
CA ILE A 218 10.27 47.16 24.56
C ILE A 218 10.95 46.73 23.25
N SER A 219 11.41 47.69 22.45
CA SER A 219 12.08 47.42 21.17
C SER A 219 13.41 46.68 21.36
N GLN A 220 14.16 47.02 22.42
CA GLN A 220 15.40 46.33 22.80
C GLN A 220 15.13 44.90 23.27
N ASN A 221 14.08 44.69 24.08
CA ASN A 221 13.67 43.36 24.54
C ASN A 221 13.21 42.48 23.38
N GLN A 222 12.42 43.02 22.44
CA GLN A 222 12.04 42.30 21.21
C GLN A 222 13.26 41.91 20.37
N LEU A 223 14.25 42.80 20.26
CA LEU A 223 15.51 42.51 19.59
C LEU A 223 16.27 41.36 20.30
N VAL A 224 16.38 41.42 21.64
CA VAL A 224 17.00 40.35 22.44
C VAL A 224 16.29 39.03 22.23
N GLU A 225 14.96 38.98 22.27
CA GLU A 225 14.18 37.77 22.02
C GLU A 225 14.39 37.22 20.60
N SER A 226 14.39 38.09 19.59
CA SER A 226 14.59 37.69 18.19
C SER A 226 15.95 37.06 17.95
N ILE A 227 17.01 37.62 18.56
CA ILE A 227 18.36 37.08 18.44
C ILE A 227 18.46 35.76 19.20
N ASN A 228 17.89 35.69 20.40
CA ASN A 228 17.91 34.47 21.21
C ASN A 228 17.20 33.30 20.54
N LYS A 229 16.04 33.53 19.91
CA LYS A 229 15.23 32.44 19.33
C LYS A 229 16.01 31.58 18.31
N ASN A 230 16.99 32.17 17.62
CA ASN A 230 17.75 31.51 16.55
C ASN A 230 19.25 31.36 16.84
N TYR A 231 19.79 31.98 17.90
CA TYR A 231 21.22 31.92 18.19
C TYR A 231 21.62 30.54 18.73
N LYS A 232 22.65 29.95 18.10
CA LYS A 232 23.27 28.70 18.52
C LYS A 232 24.75 28.97 18.76
N PRO A 233 25.24 28.84 20.01
CA PRO A 233 26.64 29.05 20.28
C PRO A 233 27.54 28.15 19.44
N LYS A 234 28.74 28.60 19.04
CA LYS A 234 29.62 27.76 18.20
C LYS A 234 30.03 26.48 18.90
N ALA A 235 30.24 26.54 20.22
CA ALA A 235 30.51 25.39 21.07
C ALA A 235 29.38 24.35 20.97
N PHE A 236 28.12 24.79 21.08
CA PHE A 236 26.94 23.94 20.90
C PHE A 236 26.90 23.28 19.52
N VAL A 237 27.09 24.04 18.44
CA VAL A 237 27.02 23.48 17.07
C VAL A 237 28.10 22.44 16.83
N LYS A 238 29.34 22.72 17.26
CA LYS A 238 30.50 21.83 17.09
C LYS A 238 30.31 20.52 17.84
N GLU A 239 29.94 20.56 19.11
CA GLU A 239 29.79 19.36 19.93
C GLU A 239 28.49 18.60 19.62
N ASN A 240 27.40 19.28 19.27
CA ASN A 240 26.17 18.61 18.79
C ASN A 240 26.39 17.84 17.49
N ARG A 241 27.24 18.34 16.59
CA ARG A 241 27.63 17.61 15.36
C ARG A 241 28.37 16.32 15.69
N LYS A 242 29.34 16.37 16.60
CA LYS A 242 30.08 15.17 17.05
C LYS A 242 29.18 14.16 17.76
N LEU A 243 28.30 14.63 18.65
CA LEU A 243 27.29 13.78 19.29
C LEU A 243 26.41 13.09 18.25
N SER A 244 25.91 13.85 17.27
CA SER A 244 25.05 13.32 16.22
C SER A 244 25.76 12.29 15.33
N GLN A 245 27.05 12.47 15.05
CA GLN A 245 27.88 11.45 14.37
C GLN A 245 27.97 10.15 15.19
N GLY A 246 28.07 10.25 16.51
CA GLY A 246 28.03 9.10 17.42
C GLY A 246 26.77 8.24 17.26
N PHE A 247 25.63 8.83 16.88
CA PHE A 247 24.36 8.11 16.67
C PHE A 247 24.13 7.62 15.24
N VAL A 248 25.01 7.89 14.28
CA VAL A 248 24.85 7.41 12.89
C VAL A 248 24.83 5.88 12.84
N THR A 249 25.64 5.22 13.66
CA THR A 249 25.72 3.76 13.79
C THR A 249 24.77 3.17 14.85
N SER A 250 23.80 3.96 15.33
CA SER A 250 22.77 3.51 16.29
C SER A 250 21.96 2.34 15.75
N PHE A 251 21.37 1.56 16.66
CA PHE A 251 20.54 0.41 16.31
C PHE A 251 19.33 0.84 15.45
N SER A 252 18.69 1.96 15.81
CA SER A 252 17.54 2.50 15.08
C SER A 252 17.91 2.91 13.65
N ASN A 253 19.02 3.64 13.45
CA ASN A 253 19.46 4.07 12.11
C ASN A 253 19.89 2.90 11.24
N LYS A 254 20.63 1.93 11.78
CA LYS A 254 21.02 0.72 11.04
C LYS A 254 19.78 -0.06 10.58
N LYS A 255 18.74 -0.17 11.42
CA LYS A 255 17.49 -0.85 11.05
C LYS A 255 16.67 -0.06 10.03
N ARG A 256 16.58 1.26 10.16
CA ARG A 256 15.91 2.14 9.20
C ARG A 256 16.54 2.02 7.81
N ILE A 257 17.87 2.04 7.72
CA ILE A 257 18.61 1.88 6.46
C ILE A 257 18.35 0.51 5.85
N ILE A 258 18.47 -0.57 6.63
CA ILE A 258 18.19 -1.94 6.13
C ILE A 258 16.76 -2.05 5.59
N HIS A 259 15.77 -1.42 6.24
CA HIS A 259 14.39 -1.43 5.78
C HIS A 259 14.20 -0.64 4.48
N GLN A 260 14.82 0.55 4.36
CA GLN A 260 14.76 1.37 3.14
C GLN A 260 15.48 0.69 1.96
N VAL A 261 16.63 0.07 2.20
CA VAL A 261 17.38 -0.70 1.19
C VAL A 261 16.62 -1.97 0.79
N GLY A 262 15.99 -2.66 1.73
CA GLY A 262 15.15 -3.83 1.44
C GLY A 262 13.97 -3.50 0.52
N PHE A 263 13.33 -2.35 0.72
CA PHE A 263 12.26 -1.86 -0.15
C PHE A 263 12.76 -1.51 -1.56
N GLY A 264 13.97 -0.94 -1.69
CA GLY A 264 14.61 -0.68 -2.98
C GLY A 264 14.98 -1.95 -3.75
N LEU A 265 15.37 -3.02 -3.05
CA LEU A 265 15.71 -4.31 -3.67
C LEU A 265 14.50 -5.00 -4.31
N ASP A 266 13.29 -4.80 -3.79
CA ASP A 266 12.07 -5.36 -4.41
C ASP A 266 11.76 -4.71 -5.77
N GLN A 267 12.05 -3.41 -5.92
CA GLN A 267 11.94 -2.71 -7.22
C GLN A 267 13.10 -3.05 -8.16
N ALA A 268 14.30 -3.30 -7.62
CA ALA A 268 15.47 -3.68 -8.40
C ALA A 268 15.29 -5.04 -9.12
N LYS A 269 14.52 -5.98 -8.55
CA LYS A 269 14.25 -7.30 -9.17
C LYS A 269 13.61 -7.16 -10.56
N LEU A 270 12.65 -6.25 -10.73
CA LEU A 270 11.97 -6.02 -12.01
C LEU A 270 12.91 -5.37 -13.04
N ILE A 271 13.70 -4.41 -12.58
CA ILE A 271 14.69 -3.72 -13.41
C ILE A 271 15.77 -4.70 -13.88
N ILE A 272 16.18 -5.65 -13.03
CA ILE A 272 17.12 -6.73 -13.39
C ILE A 272 16.50 -7.68 -14.42
N ILE A 273 15.23 -8.07 -14.25
CA ILE A 273 14.51 -8.91 -15.23
C ILE A 273 14.43 -8.20 -16.59
N ILE A 274 14.08 -6.91 -16.60
CA ILE A 274 14.06 -6.11 -17.83
C ILE A 274 15.44 -6.03 -18.46
N MET A 275 16.49 -5.70 -17.68
CA MET A 275 17.84 -5.59 -18.22
C MET A 275 18.30 -6.91 -18.83
N LEU A 276 18.00 -8.04 -18.19
CA LEU A 276 18.35 -9.35 -18.72
C LEU A 276 17.62 -9.65 -20.04
N ILE A 277 16.31 -9.41 -20.11
CA ILE A 277 15.53 -9.58 -21.35
C ILE A 277 16.04 -8.65 -22.45
N ALA A 278 16.25 -7.37 -22.13
CA ALA A 278 16.71 -6.36 -23.07
C ALA A 278 18.11 -6.68 -23.61
N ILE A 279 19.03 -7.16 -22.77
CA ILE A 279 20.38 -7.56 -23.19
C ILE A 279 20.30 -8.79 -24.09
N VAL A 280 19.59 -9.84 -23.69
CA VAL A 280 19.48 -11.08 -24.49
C VAL A 280 18.86 -10.79 -25.86
N VAL A 281 17.73 -10.08 -25.89
CA VAL A 281 17.03 -9.76 -27.14
C VAL A 281 17.82 -8.76 -27.97
N GLY A 282 18.47 -7.80 -27.33
CA GLY A 282 19.32 -6.83 -28.02
C GLY A 282 20.57 -7.43 -28.66
N ILE A 283 21.13 -8.49 -28.08
CA ILE A 283 22.19 -9.29 -28.70
C ILE A 283 21.65 -10.07 -29.90
N LEU A 284 20.47 -10.68 -29.76
CA LEU A 284 19.86 -11.46 -30.85
C LEU A 284 19.35 -10.57 -32.00
N GLN A 285 18.87 -9.36 -31.68
CA GLN A 285 18.18 -8.45 -32.58
C GLN A 285 18.61 -7.00 -32.28
N PRO A 286 19.70 -6.49 -32.88
CA PRO A 286 20.22 -5.14 -32.59
C PRO A 286 19.21 -4.01 -32.83
N VAL A 287 18.24 -4.22 -33.73
CA VAL A 287 17.12 -3.29 -34.01
C VAL A 287 16.28 -3.01 -32.76
N PHE A 288 16.29 -3.91 -31.78
CA PHE A 288 15.62 -3.77 -30.49
C PHE A 288 16.00 -2.47 -29.76
N PHE A 289 17.26 -2.05 -29.81
CA PHE A 289 17.72 -0.81 -29.16
C PHE A 289 17.51 0.47 -30.00
N SER A 290 16.93 0.36 -31.21
CA SER A 290 16.68 1.54 -32.04
C SER A 290 15.66 2.49 -31.40
N THR A 291 15.86 3.79 -31.59
CA THR A 291 14.93 4.84 -31.10
C THR A 291 13.52 4.66 -31.66
N ARG A 292 13.42 4.22 -32.92
CA ARG A 292 12.15 3.86 -33.57
C ARG A 292 11.44 2.73 -32.83
N ASN A 293 12.16 1.68 -32.47
CA ASN A 293 11.58 0.55 -31.73
C ASN A 293 11.07 1.00 -30.35
N TRP A 294 11.84 1.80 -29.62
CA TRP A 294 11.39 2.34 -28.34
C TRP A 294 10.13 3.20 -28.46
N LYS A 295 10.04 4.09 -29.46
CA LYS A 295 8.80 4.83 -29.73
C LYS A 295 7.61 3.89 -29.98
N LEU A 296 7.81 2.83 -30.76
CA LEU A 296 6.77 1.83 -31.03
C LEU A 296 6.36 1.04 -29.78
N ILE A 297 7.30 0.68 -28.90
CA ILE A 297 7.00 0.02 -27.61
C ILE A 297 6.02 0.87 -26.81
N PHE A 298 6.32 2.15 -26.64
CA PHE A 298 5.47 3.06 -25.86
C PHE A 298 4.11 3.31 -26.56
N LEU A 299 4.12 3.52 -27.87
CA LEU A 299 2.90 3.79 -28.65
C LEU A 299 1.93 2.61 -28.64
N GLN A 300 2.40 1.40 -29.01
CA GLN A 300 1.59 0.19 -29.15
C GLN A 300 1.09 -0.41 -27.83
N ASN A 301 1.58 0.09 -26.69
CA ASN A 301 1.15 -0.35 -25.36
C ASN A 301 0.51 0.78 -24.55
N ALA A 302 0.23 1.94 -25.17
CA ALA A 302 -0.38 3.08 -24.49
C ALA A 302 -1.79 2.76 -23.95
N ASP A 303 -2.55 1.96 -24.70
CA ASP A 303 -3.85 1.40 -24.30
C ASP A 303 -3.74 0.53 -23.04
N LEU A 304 -2.79 -0.41 -23.02
CA LEU A 304 -2.51 -1.26 -21.86
C LEU A 304 -2.10 -0.43 -20.64
N ALA A 305 -1.39 0.69 -20.83
CA ALA A 305 -1.03 1.60 -19.74
C ALA A 305 -2.28 2.18 -19.09
N CYS A 306 -3.21 2.70 -19.89
CA CYS A 306 -4.49 3.26 -19.41
C CYS A 306 -5.30 2.20 -18.65
N LEU A 307 -5.38 0.98 -19.19
CA LEU A 307 -6.03 -0.14 -18.51
C LEU A 307 -5.36 -0.45 -17.16
N ALA A 308 -4.05 -0.63 -17.15
CA ALA A 308 -3.30 -0.93 -15.93
C ALA A 308 -3.45 0.17 -14.86
N ILE A 309 -3.49 1.45 -15.27
CA ILE A 309 -3.74 2.57 -14.34
C ILE A 309 -5.13 2.43 -13.71
N GLY A 310 -6.19 2.20 -14.50
CA GLY A 310 -7.54 1.99 -13.96
C GLY A 310 -7.61 0.80 -13.00
N VAL A 311 -7.00 -0.32 -13.39
CA VAL A 311 -6.93 -1.54 -12.58
C VAL A 311 -6.16 -1.31 -11.27
N THR A 312 -5.12 -0.48 -11.28
CA THR A 312 -4.43 -0.06 -10.03
C THR A 312 -5.42 0.48 -9.02
N ILE A 313 -6.32 1.38 -9.43
CA ILE A 313 -7.26 2.04 -8.52
C ILE A 313 -8.22 1.01 -7.90
N ILE A 314 -8.71 0.05 -8.71
CA ILE A 314 -9.57 -1.04 -8.24
C ILE A 314 -8.81 -1.94 -7.24
N ILE A 315 -7.61 -2.40 -7.60
CA ILE A 315 -6.80 -3.28 -6.77
C ILE A 315 -6.40 -2.60 -5.46
N LEU A 316 -6.19 -1.28 -5.45
CA LEU A 316 -5.90 -0.54 -4.22
C LEU A 316 -7.01 -0.67 -3.16
N THR A 317 -8.27 -0.90 -3.56
CA THR A 317 -9.38 -1.18 -2.64
C THR A 317 -9.55 -2.66 -2.28
N GLY A 318 -8.69 -3.55 -2.80
CA GLY A 318 -8.81 -5.00 -2.66
C GLY A 318 -9.81 -5.62 -3.64
N GLY A 319 -10.27 -4.87 -4.65
CA GLY A 319 -11.10 -5.36 -5.74
C GLY A 319 -10.28 -6.04 -6.83
N ILE A 320 -10.93 -6.90 -7.61
CA ILE A 320 -10.39 -7.47 -8.85
C ILE A 320 -11.44 -7.24 -9.93
N ASP A 321 -10.99 -6.76 -11.09
CA ASP A 321 -11.84 -6.56 -12.27
C ASP A 321 -11.33 -7.43 -13.41
N LEU A 322 -12.16 -8.36 -13.88
CA LEU A 322 -11.89 -9.18 -15.06
C LEU A 322 -12.55 -8.63 -16.33
N SER A 323 -13.46 -7.67 -16.22
CA SER A 323 -14.23 -7.13 -17.34
C SER A 323 -13.46 -6.11 -18.18
N ILE A 324 -12.19 -5.85 -17.86
CA ILE A 324 -11.37 -4.78 -18.45
C ILE A 324 -11.26 -4.93 -19.97
N GLY A 325 -10.85 -6.11 -20.43
CA GLY A 325 -10.65 -6.40 -21.86
C GLY A 325 -11.94 -6.36 -22.67
N SER A 326 -13.02 -6.93 -22.13
CA SER A 326 -14.35 -6.90 -22.75
C SER A 326 -14.98 -5.50 -22.74
N THR A 327 -14.72 -4.70 -21.71
CA THR A 327 -15.18 -3.30 -21.65
C THR A 327 -14.48 -2.49 -22.74
N LEU A 328 -13.16 -2.66 -22.91
CA LEU A 328 -12.42 -2.04 -24.00
C LEU A 328 -12.92 -2.50 -25.37
N ALA A 329 -13.21 -3.79 -25.53
CA ALA A 329 -13.72 -4.35 -26.78
C ALA A 329 -15.06 -3.72 -27.17
N PHE A 330 -16.03 -3.68 -26.24
CA PHE A 330 -17.33 -3.08 -26.49
C PHE A 330 -17.22 -1.57 -26.71
N ALA A 331 -16.43 -0.87 -25.90
CA ALA A 331 -16.20 0.57 -26.05
C ALA A 331 -15.60 0.92 -27.41
N SER A 332 -14.63 0.14 -27.89
CA SER A 332 -14.03 0.30 -29.21
C SER A 332 -15.01 -0.05 -30.34
N ALA A 333 -15.83 -1.08 -30.15
CA ALA A 333 -16.89 -1.46 -31.08
C ALA A 333 -17.98 -0.38 -31.20
N LEU A 334 -18.35 0.25 -30.08
CA LEU A 334 -19.28 1.38 -30.04
C LEU A 334 -18.74 2.56 -30.85
N VAL A 335 -17.47 2.93 -30.62
CA VAL A 335 -16.80 4.00 -31.39
C VAL A 335 -16.79 3.66 -32.89
N ALA A 336 -16.38 2.44 -33.25
CA ALA A 336 -16.35 2.00 -34.63
C ALA A 336 -17.73 2.08 -35.29
N LYS A 337 -18.76 1.56 -34.62
CA LYS A 337 -20.11 1.51 -35.15
C LYS A 337 -20.70 2.91 -35.34
N MET A 338 -20.55 3.80 -34.36
CA MET A 338 -21.04 5.17 -34.47
C MET A 338 -20.32 5.97 -35.56
N ILE A 339 -19.01 5.76 -35.75
CA ILE A 339 -18.29 6.41 -36.85
C ILE A 339 -18.78 5.90 -38.21
N VAL A 340 -18.99 4.59 -38.35
CA VAL A 340 -19.53 3.99 -39.59
C VAL A 340 -20.95 4.47 -39.86
N ASP A 341 -21.75 4.67 -38.81
CA ASP A 341 -23.11 5.20 -38.92
C ASP A 341 -23.15 6.73 -39.16
N GLY A 342 -22.00 7.39 -39.28
CA GLY A 342 -21.87 8.78 -39.71
C GLY A 342 -21.91 9.82 -38.58
N TYR A 343 -21.84 9.42 -37.32
CA TYR A 343 -21.85 10.36 -36.20
C TYR A 343 -20.52 11.15 -36.08
N GLU A 344 -20.62 12.40 -35.65
CA GLU A 344 -19.45 13.25 -35.40
C GLU A 344 -18.59 12.72 -34.25
N LEU A 345 -17.26 12.89 -34.37
CA LEU A 345 -16.29 12.38 -33.40
C LEU A 345 -16.52 12.91 -31.97
N SER A 346 -16.99 14.16 -31.82
CA SER A 346 -17.32 14.77 -30.54
C SER A 346 -18.38 13.97 -29.78
N LEU A 347 -19.50 13.65 -30.45
CA LEU A 347 -20.58 12.84 -29.92
C LEU A 347 -20.13 11.42 -29.61
N VAL A 348 -19.29 10.84 -30.48
CA VAL A 348 -18.71 9.50 -30.28
C VAL A 348 -17.86 9.44 -29.02
N ILE A 349 -17.02 10.46 -28.76
CA ILE A 349 -16.21 10.53 -27.54
C ILE A 349 -17.09 10.67 -26.30
N ILE A 350 -18.16 11.47 -26.35
CA ILE A 350 -19.11 11.60 -25.25
C ILE A 350 -19.80 10.26 -24.96
N ALA A 351 -20.27 9.56 -25.99
CA ALA A 351 -20.90 8.25 -25.86
C ALA A 351 -19.94 7.21 -25.29
N LEU A 352 -18.68 7.20 -25.74
CA LEU A 352 -17.61 6.36 -25.21
C LEU A 352 -17.40 6.57 -23.70
N VAL A 353 -17.23 7.83 -23.28
CA VAL A 353 -17.00 8.19 -21.88
C VAL A 353 -18.23 7.84 -21.03
N ALA A 354 -19.43 8.15 -21.52
CA ALA A 354 -20.69 7.84 -20.84
C ALA A 354 -20.87 6.34 -20.66
N PHE A 355 -20.65 5.54 -21.70
CA PHE A 355 -20.73 4.08 -21.64
C PHE A 355 -19.79 3.52 -20.57
N CYS A 356 -18.50 3.89 -20.61
CA CYS A 356 -17.53 3.40 -19.64
C CYS A 356 -17.87 3.85 -18.22
N ALA A 357 -18.26 5.11 -18.02
CA ALA A 357 -18.65 5.63 -16.71
C ALA A 357 -19.88 4.90 -16.14
N LEU A 358 -20.88 4.61 -16.98
CA LEU A 358 -22.07 3.84 -16.60
C LEU A 358 -21.71 2.38 -16.28
N GLY A 359 -20.87 1.73 -17.09
CA GLY A 359 -20.39 0.37 -16.83
C GLY A 359 -19.63 0.28 -15.50
N GLY A 360 -18.76 1.26 -15.22
CA GLY A 360 -18.06 1.40 -13.95
C GLY A 360 -19.02 1.67 -12.78
N LEU A 361 -20.04 2.50 -12.98
CA LEU A 361 -21.06 2.76 -11.96
C LEU A 361 -21.87 1.51 -11.62
N ILE A 362 -22.28 0.74 -12.63
CA ILE A 362 -23.00 -0.54 -12.43
C ILE A 362 -22.14 -1.49 -11.61
N SER A 363 -20.90 -1.74 -12.04
CA SER A 363 -19.96 -2.59 -11.29
C SER A 363 -19.73 -2.06 -9.87
N GLY A 364 -19.54 -0.75 -9.73
CA GLY A 364 -19.32 -0.08 -8.45
C GLY A 364 -20.50 -0.19 -7.50
N VAL A 365 -21.73 -0.03 -8.00
CA VAL A 365 -22.98 -0.16 -7.22
C VAL A 365 -23.18 -1.60 -6.77
N LEU A 366 -23.02 -2.57 -7.68
CA LEU A 366 -23.15 -4.00 -7.37
C LEU A 366 -22.14 -4.44 -6.31
N VAL A 367 -20.91 -3.97 -6.39
CA VAL A 367 -19.86 -4.30 -5.42
C VAL A 367 -20.07 -3.56 -4.08
N SER A 368 -20.38 -2.26 -4.11
CA SER A 368 -20.40 -1.44 -2.90
C SER A 368 -21.72 -1.48 -2.12
N LEU A 369 -22.86 -1.44 -2.81
CA LEU A 369 -24.19 -1.37 -2.19
C LEU A 369 -24.76 -2.77 -1.94
N LEU A 370 -24.71 -3.64 -2.95
CA LEU A 370 -25.18 -5.03 -2.83
C LEU A 370 -24.17 -5.96 -2.15
N LYS A 371 -22.95 -5.47 -1.88
CA LYS A 371 -21.86 -6.22 -1.22
C LYS A 371 -21.52 -7.53 -1.94
N LEU A 372 -21.69 -7.56 -3.26
CA LEU A 372 -21.28 -8.70 -4.07
C LEU A 372 -19.76 -8.74 -4.18
N GLN A 373 -19.21 -9.95 -4.31
CA GLN A 373 -17.75 -10.10 -4.44
C GLN A 373 -17.27 -9.52 -5.79
N PRO A 374 -16.28 -8.61 -5.81
CA PRO A 374 -15.76 -7.95 -7.02
C PRO A 374 -15.52 -8.85 -8.23
N PHE A 375 -14.87 -9.99 -7.99
CA PHE A 375 -14.54 -10.95 -9.02
C PHE A 375 -15.77 -11.53 -9.71
N ILE A 376 -16.85 -11.81 -8.97
CA ILE A 376 -18.09 -12.39 -9.53
C ILE A 376 -18.79 -11.36 -10.41
N VAL A 377 -18.95 -10.13 -9.90
CA VAL A 377 -19.58 -9.03 -10.65
C VAL A 377 -18.85 -8.80 -11.95
N THR A 378 -17.52 -8.69 -11.90
CA THR A 378 -16.71 -8.36 -13.07
C THR A 378 -16.59 -9.54 -14.04
N LEU A 379 -16.64 -10.79 -13.57
CA LEU A 379 -16.76 -11.96 -14.45
C LEU A 379 -18.09 -11.95 -15.21
N VAL A 380 -19.21 -11.61 -14.56
CA VAL A 380 -20.51 -11.48 -15.24
C VAL A 380 -20.48 -10.34 -16.25
N MET A 381 -19.98 -9.17 -15.87
CA MET A 381 -19.84 -8.04 -16.79
C MET A 381 -18.91 -8.37 -17.96
N MET A 382 -17.88 -9.20 -17.74
CA MET A 382 -17.01 -9.67 -18.81
C MET A 382 -17.79 -10.43 -19.90
N LEU A 383 -18.64 -11.37 -19.47
CA LEU A 383 -19.49 -12.15 -20.38
C LEU A 383 -20.52 -11.27 -21.09
N VAL A 384 -21.17 -10.35 -20.37
CA VAL A 384 -22.16 -9.43 -20.92
C VAL A 384 -21.53 -8.53 -21.99
N TRP A 385 -20.43 -7.84 -21.67
CA TRP A 385 -19.79 -6.94 -22.62
C TRP A 385 -19.17 -7.67 -23.81
N ARG A 386 -18.58 -8.86 -23.59
CA ARG A 386 -18.08 -9.69 -24.67
C ARG A 386 -19.21 -10.12 -25.61
N GLY A 387 -20.32 -10.62 -25.06
CA GLY A 387 -21.52 -10.99 -25.81
C GLY A 387 -22.11 -9.81 -26.59
N ALA A 388 -22.26 -8.67 -25.93
CA ALA A 388 -22.74 -7.44 -26.55
C ALA A 388 -21.82 -6.97 -27.68
N THR A 389 -20.50 -7.19 -27.58
CA THR A 389 -19.55 -6.88 -28.66
C THR A 389 -19.79 -7.77 -29.88
N TYR A 390 -20.02 -9.07 -29.68
CA TYR A 390 -20.35 -9.98 -30.79
C TYR A 390 -21.65 -9.57 -31.50
N VAL A 391 -22.67 -9.18 -30.73
CA VAL A 391 -23.95 -8.71 -31.28
C VAL A 391 -23.77 -7.39 -32.05
N LEU A 392 -23.12 -6.40 -31.44
CA LEU A 392 -22.95 -5.07 -32.03
C LEU A 392 -22.16 -5.11 -33.36
N LEU A 393 -21.15 -5.96 -33.44
CA LEU A 393 -20.31 -6.12 -34.63
C LEU A 393 -20.84 -7.19 -35.60
N ASN A 394 -21.96 -7.86 -35.30
CA ASN A 394 -22.45 -9.02 -36.06
C ASN A 394 -21.37 -10.09 -36.31
N ASN A 395 -20.50 -10.30 -35.32
CA ASN A 395 -19.33 -11.17 -35.37
C ASN A 395 -18.36 -10.89 -36.55
N LYS A 396 -18.34 -9.65 -37.07
CA LYS A 396 -17.48 -9.21 -38.17
C LYS A 396 -16.43 -8.20 -37.71
N VAL A 397 -15.38 -8.10 -38.51
CA VAL A 397 -14.37 -7.04 -38.39
C VAL A 397 -14.95 -5.76 -38.98
N VAL A 398 -14.95 -4.66 -38.22
CA VAL A 398 -15.46 -3.36 -38.67
C VAL A 398 -14.28 -2.38 -38.79
N PRO A 399 -13.85 -2.03 -40.00
CA PRO A 399 -12.83 -1.01 -40.21
C PRO A 399 -13.39 0.38 -39.91
N VAL A 400 -12.53 1.27 -39.41
CA VAL A 400 -12.88 2.64 -39.04
C VAL A 400 -12.05 3.62 -39.85
N GLN A 401 -12.71 4.42 -40.68
CA GLN A 401 -12.06 5.45 -41.48
C GLN A 401 -12.53 6.82 -41.00
N ASN A 402 -11.69 7.49 -40.20
CA ASN A 402 -11.95 8.85 -39.74
C ASN A 402 -10.62 9.57 -39.48
N ASP A 403 -10.39 10.67 -40.20
CA ASP A 403 -9.13 11.41 -40.15
C ASP A 403 -8.88 12.08 -38.79
N ALA A 404 -9.92 12.55 -38.12
CA ALA A 404 -9.80 13.17 -36.81
C ALA A 404 -9.42 12.13 -35.74
N LEU A 405 -10.01 10.93 -35.80
CA LEU A 405 -9.63 9.81 -34.95
C LEU A 405 -8.20 9.35 -35.25
N ALA A 406 -7.82 9.28 -36.53
CA ALA A 406 -6.47 8.93 -36.96
C ALA A 406 -5.40 9.92 -36.46
N LYS A 407 -5.72 11.22 -36.45
CA LYS A 407 -4.84 12.28 -35.93
C LYS A 407 -4.50 12.08 -34.46
N ILE A 408 -5.38 11.49 -33.65
CA ILE A 408 -5.07 11.21 -32.23
C ILE A 408 -3.85 10.27 -32.09
N ALA A 409 -3.70 9.30 -32.99
CA ALA A 409 -2.57 8.36 -32.97
C ALA A 409 -1.32 8.92 -33.66
N SER A 410 -1.47 9.72 -34.71
CA SER A 410 -0.34 10.20 -35.53
C SER A 410 0.20 11.58 -35.15
N LEU A 411 -0.52 12.37 -34.34
CA LEU A 411 -0.04 13.67 -33.90
C LEU A 411 1.19 13.52 -33.01
N GLU A 412 2.26 14.24 -33.34
CA GLU A 412 3.46 14.34 -32.52
C GLU A 412 3.63 15.77 -31.99
N ILE A 413 3.97 15.90 -30.71
CA ILE A 413 4.35 17.16 -30.07
C ILE A 413 5.78 16.98 -29.58
N LEU A 414 6.71 17.85 -30.01
CA LEU A 414 8.14 17.72 -29.66
C LEU A 414 8.71 16.33 -29.98
N SER A 415 8.30 15.74 -31.11
CA SER A 415 8.68 14.38 -31.56
C SER A 415 8.22 13.22 -30.64
N ILE A 416 7.26 13.49 -29.75
CA ILE A 416 6.61 12.50 -28.89
C ILE A 416 5.17 12.31 -29.38
N PRO A 417 4.76 11.07 -29.74
CA PRO A 417 3.38 10.76 -30.07
C PRO A 417 2.39 11.16 -28.98
N LEU A 418 1.26 11.77 -29.38
CA LEU A 418 0.19 12.20 -28.49
C LEU A 418 -0.31 11.09 -27.54
N PRO A 419 -0.47 9.81 -27.95
CA PRO A 419 -0.88 8.74 -27.04
C PRO A 419 0.04 8.59 -25.82
N ILE A 420 1.35 8.78 -26.01
CA ILE A 420 2.32 8.70 -24.91
C ILE A 420 2.11 9.87 -23.95
N ILE A 421 1.91 11.08 -24.47
CA ILE A 421 1.64 12.28 -23.66
C ILE A 421 0.37 12.08 -22.84
N LEU A 422 -0.70 11.54 -23.44
CA LEU A 422 -1.96 11.27 -22.76
C LEU A 422 -1.81 10.22 -21.64
N VAL A 423 -1.01 9.19 -21.85
CA VAL A 423 -0.68 8.20 -20.79
C VAL A 423 0.06 8.86 -19.64
N PHE A 424 1.12 9.65 -19.90
CA PHE A 424 1.86 10.32 -18.82
C PHE A 424 1.04 11.39 -18.12
N ALA A 425 0.15 12.09 -18.83
CA ALA A 425 -0.83 12.99 -18.23
C ALA A 425 -1.79 12.22 -17.31
N LEU A 426 -2.31 11.07 -17.75
CA LEU A 426 -3.15 10.20 -16.92
C LEU A 426 -2.40 9.69 -15.68
N VAL A 427 -1.14 9.29 -15.82
CA VAL A 427 -0.28 8.91 -14.69
C VAL A 427 -0.16 10.06 -13.71
N LEU A 428 0.11 11.27 -14.18
CA LEU A 428 0.28 12.46 -13.34
C LEU A 428 -1.03 12.78 -12.59
N VAL A 429 -2.16 12.83 -13.30
CA VAL A 429 -3.48 13.09 -12.72
C VAL A 429 -3.81 12.04 -11.67
N THR A 430 -3.64 10.76 -11.98
CA THR A 430 -3.96 9.67 -11.06
C THR A 430 -2.99 9.64 -9.87
N PHE A 431 -1.72 9.96 -10.09
CA PHE A 431 -0.72 10.08 -9.03
C PHE A 431 -1.07 11.22 -8.05
N VAL A 432 -1.44 12.39 -8.57
CA VAL A 432 -1.84 13.52 -7.74
C VAL A 432 -3.10 13.20 -6.96
N LEU A 433 -4.09 12.60 -7.65
CA LEU A 433 -5.35 12.15 -7.07
C LEU A 433 -5.10 11.16 -5.93
N LEU A 434 -4.26 10.15 -6.11
CA LEU A 434 -4.01 9.13 -5.08
C LEU A 434 -3.09 9.61 -3.93
N LYS A 435 -2.10 10.45 -4.22
CA LYS A 435 -1.08 10.84 -3.23
C LYS A 435 -1.46 12.08 -2.42
N PHE A 436 -2.07 13.08 -3.05
CA PHE A 436 -2.25 14.39 -2.44
C PHE A 436 -3.69 14.70 -2.01
N THR A 437 -4.69 13.94 -2.47
CA THR A 437 -6.10 14.22 -2.13
C THR A 437 -6.63 13.42 -0.93
N VAL A 438 -7.72 13.90 -0.33
CA VAL A 438 -8.49 13.15 0.69
C VAL A 438 -9.04 11.85 0.11
N TYR A 439 -9.50 11.90 -1.14
CA TYR A 439 -10.02 10.73 -1.86
C TYR A 439 -8.99 9.60 -1.92
N GLY A 440 -7.75 9.91 -2.31
CA GLY A 440 -6.66 8.94 -2.35
C GLY A 440 -6.42 8.28 -0.99
N ARG A 441 -6.35 9.06 0.10
CA ARG A 441 -6.20 8.53 1.46
C ARG A 441 -7.35 7.59 1.86
N ALA A 442 -8.58 7.93 1.48
CA ALA A 442 -9.75 7.08 1.72
C ALA A 442 -9.69 5.77 0.93
N VAL A 443 -9.24 5.79 -0.33
CA VAL A 443 -9.02 4.59 -1.15
C VAL A 443 -8.03 3.63 -0.48
N TYR A 444 -6.87 4.14 -0.05
CA TYR A 444 -5.86 3.32 0.64
C TYR A 444 -6.38 2.79 2.00
N ALA A 445 -7.13 3.59 2.76
CA ALA A 445 -7.70 3.17 4.04
C ALA A 445 -8.72 2.04 3.86
N VAL A 446 -9.66 2.20 2.91
CA VAL A 446 -10.68 1.19 2.58
C VAL A 446 -10.02 -0.11 2.15
N GLY A 447 -8.98 -0.04 1.31
CA GLY A 447 -8.23 -1.21 0.87
C GLY A 447 -7.41 -1.88 1.97
N ALA A 448 -6.93 -1.13 2.97
CA ALA A 448 -6.21 -1.71 4.10
C ALA A 448 -7.16 -2.44 5.06
N ASN A 449 -8.29 -1.82 5.39
CA ASN A 449 -9.33 -2.45 6.21
C ASN A 449 -10.68 -1.74 6.00
N TYR A 450 -11.57 -2.40 5.24
CA TYR A 450 -12.91 -1.89 4.94
C TYR A 450 -13.72 -1.57 6.21
N LYS A 451 -13.79 -2.51 7.17
CA LYS A 451 -14.60 -2.35 8.40
C LYS A 451 -14.07 -1.25 9.30
N ALA A 452 -12.75 -1.16 9.47
CA ALA A 452 -12.14 -0.10 10.27
C ALA A 452 -12.35 1.27 9.64
N SER A 453 -12.39 1.35 8.30
CA SER A 453 -12.65 2.59 7.58
C SER A 453 -14.08 3.08 7.80
N GLU A 454 -15.08 2.19 7.74
CA GLU A 454 -16.48 2.55 8.06
C GLU A 454 -16.62 3.05 9.51
N LEU A 455 -16.00 2.35 10.47
CA LEU A 455 -16.01 2.78 11.88
C LEU A 455 -15.29 4.12 12.12
N SER A 456 -14.37 4.49 11.24
CA SER A 456 -13.64 5.78 11.28
C SER A 456 -14.38 6.91 10.54
N GLY A 457 -15.63 6.69 10.13
CA GLY A 457 -16.47 7.69 9.45
C GLY A 457 -16.21 7.84 7.95
N ILE A 458 -15.38 6.99 7.34
CA ILE A 458 -15.18 6.98 5.88
C ILE A 458 -16.40 6.32 5.24
N LYS A 459 -17.02 7.00 4.27
CA LYS A 459 -18.12 6.47 3.44
C LYS A 459 -17.61 5.39 2.46
N ALA A 460 -17.19 4.24 2.99
CA ALA A 460 -16.48 3.19 2.25
C ALA A 460 -17.25 2.71 1.01
N LYS A 461 -18.58 2.59 1.11
CA LYS A 461 -19.45 2.23 -0.03
C LYS A 461 -19.31 3.20 -1.20
N PHE A 462 -19.36 4.51 -0.93
CA PHE A 462 -19.21 5.53 -1.96
C PHE A 462 -17.80 5.52 -2.57
N ILE A 463 -16.77 5.32 -1.74
CA ILE A 463 -15.38 5.20 -2.22
C ILE A 463 -15.22 3.99 -3.14
N LEU A 464 -15.79 2.83 -2.79
CA LEU A 464 -15.77 1.66 -3.67
C LEU A 464 -16.50 1.94 -4.99
N ALA A 465 -17.71 2.51 -4.95
CA ALA A 465 -18.45 2.84 -6.17
C ALA A 465 -17.67 3.80 -7.09
N SER A 466 -17.11 4.88 -6.52
CA SER A 466 -16.34 5.86 -7.29
C SER A 466 -15.06 5.28 -7.87
N VAL A 467 -14.42 4.33 -7.18
CA VAL A 467 -13.20 3.67 -7.68
C VAL A 467 -13.46 2.96 -9.00
N TYR A 468 -14.55 2.20 -9.12
CA TYR A 468 -14.91 1.56 -10.40
C TYR A 468 -15.22 2.58 -11.49
N VAL A 469 -15.93 3.67 -11.19
CA VAL A 469 -16.17 4.75 -12.18
C VAL A 469 -14.86 5.38 -12.65
N THR A 470 -13.97 5.75 -11.72
CA THR A 470 -12.68 6.37 -12.07
C THR A 470 -11.78 5.42 -12.87
N ALA A 471 -11.82 4.12 -12.57
CA ALA A 471 -11.11 3.11 -13.35
C ALA A 471 -11.67 2.97 -14.76
N SER A 472 -12.99 2.93 -14.92
CA SER A 472 -13.62 2.84 -16.24
C SER A 472 -13.39 4.08 -17.10
N LEU A 473 -13.24 5.27 -16.51
CA LEU A 473 -12.78 6.45 -17.26
C LEU A 473 -11.37 6.27 -17.83
N CYS A 474 -10.48 5.55 -17.12
CA CYS A 474 -9.18 5.17 -17.67
C CYS A 474 -9.34 4.18 -18.83
N PHE A 475 -10.31 3.26 -18.74
CA PHE A 475 -10.62 2.31 -19.82
C PHE A 475 -11.20 3.01 -21.06
N ALA A 476 -11.96 4.08 -20.89
CA ALA A 476 -12.43 4.91 -22.00
C ALA A 476 -11.26 5.52 -22.78
N LEU A 477 -10.28 6.09 -22.09
CA LEU A 477 -9.06 6.60 -22.74
C LEU A 477 -8.28 5.47 -23.43
N GLY A 478 -8.11 4.33 -22.77
CA GLY A 478 -7.45 3.16 -23.37
C GLY A 478 -8.14 2.66 -24.64
N SER A 479 -9.47 2.65 -24.65
CA SER A 479 -10.29 2.25 -25.82
C SER A 479 -10.17 3.26 -26.95
N LEU A 480 -10.17 4.56 -26.64
CA LEU A 480 -9.96 5.62 -27.63
C LEU A 480 -8.57 5.50 -28.29
N LEU A 481 -7.53 5.28 -27.49
CA LEU A 481 -6.17 5.07 -27.99
C LEU A 481 -6.06 3.80 -28.83
N TYR A 482 -6.70 2.70 -28.39
CA TYR A 482 -6.71 1.44 -29.13
C TYR A 482 -7.34 1.61 -30.53
N ILE A 483 -8.56 2.15 -30.60
CA ILE A 483 -9.30 2.27 -31.88
C ILE A 483 -8.67 3.32 -32.79
N SER A 484 -8.07 4.38 -32.24
CA SER A 484 -7.33 5.39 -32.99
C SER A 484 -6.08 4.81 -33.67
N GLN A 485 -5.36 3.91 -32.99
CA GLN A 485 -4.15 3.28 -33.53
C GLN A 485 -4.47 2.18 -34.54
N ASN A 486 -5.36 1.27 -34.19
CA ASN A 486 -5.62 0.06 -34.98
C ASN A 486 -6.64 0.29 -36.10
N ARG A 487 -7.49 1.31 -35.98
CA ARG A 487 -8.53 1.69 -36.96
C ARG A 487 -9.45 0.55 -37.36
N VAL A 488 -9.63 -0.41 -36.45
CA VAL A 488 -10.47 -1.58 -36.65
C VAL A 488 -11.01 -2.04 -35.30
N ALA A 489 -12.29 -2.39 -35.27
CA ALA A 489 -12.89 -3.09 -34.15
C ALA A 489 -13.10 -4.55 -34.55
N THR A 490 -12.59 -5.48 -33.73
CA THR A 490 -12.85 -6.91 -33.91
C THR A 490 -13.57 -7.47 -32.68
N PRO A 491 -14.39 -8.51 -32.83
CA PRO A 491 -15.10 -9.08 -31.69
C PRO A 491 -14.19 -9.75 -30.66
N THR A 492 -12.96 -10.08 -31.03
CA THR A 492 -11.94 -10.75 -30.20
C THR A 492 -10.95 -9.78 -29.56
N THR A 493 -11.03 -8.47 -29.85
CA THR A 493 -10.21 -7.43 -29.20
C THR A 493 -10.26 -7.59 -27.67
N GLY A 494 -9.12 -7.36 -27.00
CA GLY A 494 -9.05 -7.36 -25.54
C GLY A 494 -9.16 -8.73 -24.87
N ASN A 495 -9.16 -9.85 -25.62
CA ASN A 495 -9.13 -11.20 -25.02
C ASN A 495 -7.89 -11.36 -24.13
N ALA A 496 -8.09 -11.75 -22.87
CA ALA A 496 -7.03 -11.95 -21.86
C ALA A 496 -6.24 -10.69 -21.48
N TRP A 497 -6.66 -9.49 -21.89
CA TRP A 497 -5.97 -8.24 -21.55
C TRP A 497 -6.16 -7.84 -20.09
N GLU A 498 -7.19 -8.35 -19.43
CA GLU A 498 -7.35 -8.28 -17.98
C GLU A 498 -6.14 -8.89 -17.25
N LEU A 499 -5.59 -9.99 -17.76
CA LEU A 499 -4.41 -10.63 -17.18
C LEU A 499 -3.15 -9.79 -17.41
N ASP A 500 -2.99 -9.21 -18.61
CA ASP A 500 -1.86 -8.32 -18.93
C ASP A 500 -1.92 -7.04 -18.06
N ALA A 501 -3.09 -6.46 -17.85
CA ALA A 501 -3.26 -5.28 -17.00
C ALA A 501 -3.00 -5.59 -15.52
N ILE A 502 -3.54 -6.69 -14.99
CA ILE A 502 -3.24 -7.15 -13.63
C ILE A 502 -1.74 -7.45 -13.49
N ALA A 503 -1.12 -8.08 -14.50
CA ALA A 503 0.31 -8.33 -14.51
C ALA A 503 1.10 -7.04 -14.35
N CYS A 504 0.77 -5.98 -15.10
CA CYS A 504 1.44 -4.68 -14.96
C CYS A 504 1.36 -4.14 -13.52
N VAL A 505 0.18 -4.23 -12.90
CA VAL A 505 -0.06 -3.70 -11.54
C VAL A 505 0.68 -4.53 -10.48
N VAL A 506 0.61 -5.86 -10.59
CA VAL A 506 1.21 -6.81 -9.65
C VAL A 506 2.72 -6.84 -9.79
N LEU A 507 3.24 -6.92 -11.03
CA LEU A 507 4.67 -6.75 -11.33
C LEU A 507 5.16 -5.44 -10.75
N GLY A 508 4.41 -4.34 -10.91
CA GLY A 508 4.76 -3.04 -10.37
C GLY A 508 4.92 -3.00 -8.84
N GLY A 509 4.33 -3.94 -8.11
CA GLY A 509 4.44 -4.05 -6.65
C GLY A 509 3.17 -3.66 -5.88
N THR A 510 2.06 -3.38 -6.58
CA THR A 510 0.76 -3.16 -5.92
C THR A 510 0.23 -4.48 -5.35
N ALA A 511 -0.23 -4.46 -4.11
CA ALA A 511 -0.69 -5.65 -3.41
C ALA A 511 -2.14 -5.99 -3.81
N LEU A 512 -2.38 -7.22 -4.28
CA LEU A 512 -3.72 -7.72 -4.59
C LEU A 512 -4.70 -7.68 -3.40
N SER A 513 -4.18 -7.66 -2.18
CA SER A 513 -4.98 -7.52 -0.96
C SER A 513 -5.51 -6.10 -0.72
N GLY A 514 -5.08 -5.10 -1.49
CA GLY A 514 -5.41 -3.70 -1.28
C GLY A 514 -4.54 -2.97 -0.26
N GLY A 515 -4.72 -1.65 -0.18
CA GLY A 515 -4.11 -0.75 0.80
C GLY A 515 -2.62 -0.45 0.63
N LYS A 516 -1.94 -1.07 -0.34
CA LYS A 516 -0.52 -0.85 -0.67
C LYS A 516 -0.30 -0.92 -2.17
N GLY A 517 0.37 0.08 -2.72
CA GLY A 517 0.64 0.15 -4.15
C GLY A 517 0.67 1.58 -4.66
N GLY A 518 0.65 1.74 -5.98
CA GLY A 518 0.43 3.04 -6.61
C GLY A 518 0.68 3.06 -8.11
N VAL A 519 0.33 4.17 -8.74
CA VAL A 519 0.37 4.29 -10.21
C VAL A 519 1.81 4.32 -10.74
N LEU A 520 2.76 4.92 -10.01
CA LEU A 520 4.18 4.91 -10.40
C LEU A 520 4.76 3.49 -10.43
N GLN A 521 4.32 2.63 -9.52
CA GLN A 521 4.70 1.22 -9.47
C GLN A 521 4.12 0.48 -10.67
N THR A 522 2.84 0.67 -10.95
CA THR A 522 2.19 0.13 -12.14
C THR A 522 2.85 0.60 -13.43
N LEU A 523 3.34 1.85 -13.51
CA LEU A 523 4.08 2.34 -14.68
C LEU A 523 5.36 1.52 -14.92
N ILE A 524 6.08 1.15 -13.86
CA ILE A 524 7.26 0.28 -13.96
C ILE A 524 6.84 -1.10 -14.47
N GLY A 525 5.79 -1.70 -13.91
CA GLY A 525 5.30 -3.01 -14.36
C GLY A 525 4.75 -3.02 -15.78
N TRP A 526 4.09 -1.92 -16.20
CA TRP A 526 3.68 -1.71 -17.58
C TRP A 526 4.88 -1.60 -18.52
N PHE A 527 5.93 -0.90 -18.12
CA PHE A 527 7.18 -0.84 -18.88
C PHE A 527 7.80 -2.23 -19.04
N VAL A 528 7.83 -3.05 -17.96
CA VAL A 528 8.27 -4.46 -18.02
C VAL A 528 7.46 -5.23 -19.05
N MET A 529 6.13 -5.17 -18.97
CA MET A 529 5.24 -5.92 -19.85
C MET A 529 5.33 -5.46 -21.31
N SER A 530 5.49 -4.16 -21.54
CA SER A 530 5.64 -3.58 -22.89
C SER A 530 6.94 -4.02 -23.55
N VAL A 531 8.04 -4.01 -22.80
CA VAL A 531 9.34 -4.51 -23.24
C VAL A 531 9.27 -6.02 -23.52
N LEU A 532 8.67 -6.81 -22.63
CA LEU A 532 8.49 -8.25 -22.82
C LEU A 532 7.66 -8.55 -24.07
N LYS A 533 6.50 -7.90 -24.23
CA LYS A 533 5.62 -8.11 -25.38
C LYS A 533 6.35 -7.80 -26.69
N ASN A 534 7.07 -6.68 -26.75
CA ASN A 534 7.84 -6.34 -27.95
C ASN A 534 9.02 -7.31 -28.19
N ALA A 535 9.75 -7.69 -27.14
CA ALA A 535 10.83 -8.66 -27.23
C ALA A 535 10.37 -9.98 -27.87
N LEU A 536 9.25 -10.53 -27.41
CA LEU A 536 8.71 -11.78 -27.93
C LEU A 536 8.26 -11.65 -29.40
N VAL A 537 7.71 -10.50 -29.77
CA VAL A 537 7.32 -10.18 -31.16
C VAL A 537 8.54 -10.07 -32.07
N ILE A 538 9.58 -9.35 -31.65
CA ILE A 538 10.82 -9.17 -32.44
C ILE A 538 11.58 -10.49 -32.63
N VAL A 539 11.55 -11.38 -31.63
CA VAL A 539 12.12 -12.74 -31.75
C VAL A 539 11.30 -13.61 -32.71
N GLY A 540 10.07 -13.20 -33.06
CA GLY A 540 9.22 -13.93 -34.01
C GLY A 540 8.47 -15.12 -33.38
N LEU A 541 8.24 -15.11 -32.07
CA LEU A 541 7.48 -16.18 -31.41
C LEU A 541 6.00 -16.07 -31.74
N ASP A 542 5.35 -17.22 -31.98
CA ASP A 542 3.90 -17.30 -32.19
C ASP A 542 3.10 -16.83 -30.96
N THR A 543 1.94 -16.23 -31.20
CA THR A 543 1.06 -15.64 -30.17
C THR A 543 0.69 -16.63 -29.05
N ASN A 544 0.54 -17.93 -29.37
CA ASN A 544 0.25 -18.96 -28.37
C ASN A 544 1.46 -19.17 -27.44
N VAL A 545 2.68 -19.23 -28.00
CA VAL A 545 3.92 -19.33 -27.24
C VAL A 545 4.14 -18.08 -26.40
N GLN A 546 3.86 -16.90 -26.96
CA GLN A 546 3.91 -15.64 -26.21
C GLN A 546 3.02 -15.69 -24.97
N SER A 547 1.81 -16.24 -25.09
CA SER A 547 0.86 -16.37 -23.98
C SER A 547 1.37 -17.31 -22.88
N ILE A 548 2.02 -18.41 -23.24
CA ILE A 548 2.68 -19.33 -22.29
C ILE A 548 3.80 -18.58 -21.54
N VAL A 549 4.67 -17.88 -22.26
CA VAL A 549 5.79 -17.14 -21.67
C VAL A 549 5.29 -16.03 -20.74
N LYS A 550 4.30 -15.24 -21.18
CA LYS A 550 3.65 -14.22 -20.34
C LYS A 550 3.10 -14.84 -19.05
N GLY A 551 2.36 -15.95 -19.14
CA GLY A 551 1.81 -16.65 -17.99
C GLY A 551 2.88 -17.11 -17.00
N LEU A 552 4.00 -17.65 -17.49
CA LEU A 552 5.14 -18.05 -16.67
C LEU A 552 5.80 -16.84 -15.99
N VAL A 553 5.99 -15.74 -16.70
CA VAL A 553 6.55 -14.50 -16.14
C VAL A 553 5.66 -13.94 -15.04
N ILE A 554 4.35 -13.91 -15.25
CA ILE A 554 3.37 -13.47 -14.25
C ILE A 554 3.42 -14.38 -13.01
N LEU A 555 3.48 -15.70 -13.20
CA LEU A 555 3.60 -16.66 -12.10
C LEU A 555 4.89 -16.43 -11.29
N ILE A 556 6.02 -16.27 -11.96
CA ILE A 556 7.32 -16.00 -11.32
C ILE A 556 7.26 -14.68 -10.54
N ALA A 557 6.65 -13.64 -11.12
CA ALA A 557 6.48 -12.35 -10.47
C ALA A 557 5.63 -12.44 -9.20
N ILE A 558 4.49 -13.12 -9.26
CA ILE A 558 3.61 -13.36 -8.11
C ILE A 558 4.36 -14.14 -7.02
N ILE A 559 5.09 -15.20 -7.40
CA ILE A 559 5.87 -16.00 -6.44
C ILE A 559 6.97 -15.15 -5.81
N SER A 560 7.63 -14.28 -6.58
CA SER A 560 8.69 -13.38 -6.13
C SER A 560 8.20 -12.29 -5.17
N GLN A 561 7.02 -11.73 -5.44
CA GLN A 561 6.40 -10.67 -4.64
C GLN A 561 5.72 -11.23 -3.38
N SER A 562 5.10 -12.40 -3.51
CA SER A 562 4.49 -13.05 -2.38
C SER A 562 5.56 -13.54 -1.42
N ASN A 563 5.42 -13.16 -0.14
CA ASN A 563 6.09 -13.84 0.97
C ASN A 563 5.55 -15.28 1.15
N TYR A 564 5.34 -16.04 0.07
CA TYR A 564 5.08 -17.46 0.17
C TYR A 564 6.24 -18.11 0.93
N GLY A 565 5.90 -19.04 1.80
CA GLY A 565 6.86 -19.74 2.66
C GLY A 565 8.04 -20.37 1.91
N LEU A 566 7.94 -20.52 0.58
CA LEU A 566 8.99 -21.00 -0.31
C LEU A 566 10.22 -20.07 -0.33
N ILE A 567 10.07 -18.75 -0.49
CA ILE A 567 11.22 -17.81 -0.46
C ILE A 567 11.81 -17.76 0.94
N ARG A 568 10.98 -17.86 1.99
CA ARG A 568 11.47 -17.95 3.38
C ARG A 568 12.18 -19.28 3.67
N TYR A 569 11.77 -20.38 3.03
CA TYR A 569 12.40 -21.70 3.09
C TYR A 569 13.73 -21.73 2.32
N LEU A 570 13.75 -21.16 1.11
CA LEU A 570 14.94 -21.01 0.27
C LEU A 570 15.95 -20.05 0.90
N ASN A 571 15.53 -18.88 1.41
CA ASN A 571 16.40 -17.97 2.17
C ASN A 571 16.93 -18.61 3.46
N LYS A 572 16.19 -19.54 4.07
CA LYS A 572 16.66 -20.31 5.24
C LYS A 572 17.71 -21.36 4.83
N LYS A 573 17.55 -21.99 3.66
CA LYS A 573 18.56 -22.87 3.05
C LYS A 573 19.81 -22.08 2.62
N PHE A 574 19.66 -20.95 1.94
CA PHE A 574 20.76 -20.08 1.52
C PHE A 574 21.52 -19.48 2.71
N LYS A 575 20.84 -19.10 3.80
CA LYS A 575 21.52 -18.72 5.06
C LYS A 575 22.34 -19.86 5.66
N ASN A 576 21.85 -21.10 5.58
CA ASN A 576 22.60 -22.26 6.05
C ASN A 576 23.82 -22.57 5.17
N VAL A 577 23.77 -22.22 3.87
CA VAL A 577 24.92 -22.33 2.95
C VAL A 577 25.93 -21.20 3.19
N GLN A 578 25.49 -19.95 3.35
CA GLN A 578 26.37 -18.84 3.75
C GLN A 578 27.05 -19.06 5.10
N CYS A 579 26.34 -19.63 6.09
CA CYS A 579 26.95 -20.01 7.36
C CYS A 579 27.96 -21.15 7.23
N LYS A 580 27.88 -22.01 6.19
CA LYS A 580 28.89 -23.05 5.92
C LYS A 580 30.12 -22.49 5.19
N ILE A 581 29.94 -21.48 4.34
CA ILE A 581 31.02 -20.84 3.57
C ILE A 581 31.82 -19.87 4.45
N LEU A 582 31.22 -19.30 5.51
CA LEU A 582 31.90 -18.44 6.49
C LEU A 582 32.51 -19.20 7.69
N THR A 583 32.46 -20.53 7.67
CA THR A 583 33.09 -21.42 8.68
C THR A 583 34.16 -22.32 8.08
N TRP A 584 34.59 -22.03 6.86
CA TRP A 584 35.88 -22.38 6.28
C TRP A 584 36.65 -21.07 6.08
#